data_AF-A0A7K0QZS8-F1
#
_entry.id   AF-A0A7K0QZS8-F1
#
_cell.length_a   1.000
_cell.length_b   1.000
_cell.length_c   1.000
_cell.angle_alpha   90.00
_cell.angle_beta   90.00
_cell.angle_gamma   90.00
#
_symmetry.space_group_name_H-M   'P 1'
#
loop_
_entity.id
_entity.type
_entity.pdbx_description
1 polymer ?
#
loop_
_entity_poly.entity_id
_entity_poly.type
_entity_poly.pdbx_seq_one_letter_code
_entity_poly.pdbx_strand_id
1 'polypeptide(L)'
;VEAFKSEVQSHFDDPIFLNAADFPTDRFDPTKIVLRANQLGASGVEIENALQAQFIRVEMADSDTIVFLATLVDSKEDFNQLATALIPILKSQQKSPRTTATSLSWSVIPTVAISMRDAYFAETEMVSAERAVGRTSADLIAPYPPGVAVIAPGEVLTQLIVDGLAATKAAGVRIAYATDPTLASYRVVKS
;
A
#
# COMPACT_ATOMS: atom_id res chain seq x y z
N VAL A 1 -5.76 20.04 11.72
CA VAL A 1 -5.30 18.64 11.94
C VAL A 1 -5.51 18.17 13.38
N GLU A 2 -4.83 18.73 14.38
CA GLU A 2 -4.91 18.16 15.74
C GLU A 2 -6.32 18.17 16.36
N ALA A 3 -7.09 19.26 16.18
CA ALA A 3 -8.49 19.30 16.62
C ALA A 3 -9.35 18.22 15.95
N PHE A 4 -9.12 17.96 14.65
CA PHE A 4 -9.80 16.90 13.91
C PHE A 4 -9.45 15.50 14.45
N LYS A 5 -8.15 15.23 14.63
CA LYS A 5 -7.69 13.95 15.19
C LYS A 5 -8.26 13.74 16.59
N SER A 6 -8.26 14.77 17.44
CA SER A 6 -8.82 14.71 18.79
C SER A 6 -10.33 14.43 18.78
N GLU A 7 -11.09 15.09 17.89
CA GLU A 7 -12.53 14.86 17.75
C GLU A 7 -12.81 13.40 17.35
N VAL A 8 -12.19 12.92 16.28
CA VAL A 8 -12.39 11.55 15.79
C VAL A 8 -11.92 10.52 16.82
N GLN A 9 -10.75 10.71 17.43
CA GLN A 9 -10.20 9.81 18.45
C GLN A 9 -11.11 9.70 19.69
N SER A 10 -11.85 10.75 20.05
CA SER A 10 -12.75 10.74 21.23
C SER A 10 -13.87 9.70 21.13
N HIS A 11 -14.10 9.14 19.94
CA HIS A 11 -15.09 8.10 19.69
C HIS A 11 -14.54 6.66 19.76
N PHE A 12 -13.25 6.48 20.03
CA PHE A 12 -12.58 5.18 20.04
C PHE A 12 -11.66 5.06 21.26
N ASP A 13 -11.74 3.91 21.94
CA ASP A 13 -10.97 3.64 23.16
C ASP A 13 -9.47 3.49 22.86
N ASP A 14 -9.15 2.77 21.77
CA ASP A 14 -7.77 2.55 21.34
C ASP A 14 -7.27 3.71 20.48
N PRO A 15 -5.97 4.09 20.58
CA PRO A 15 -5.41 5.11 19.71
C PRO A 15 -5.46 4.67 18.24
N ILE A 16 -6.13 5.42 17.39
CA ILE A 16 -6.31 5.10 15.96
C ILE A 16 -5.52 6.00 15.03
N PHE A 17 -4.84 7.04 15.54
CA PHE A 17 -3.96 7.88 14.73
C PHE A 17 -2.50 7.71 15.12
N LEU A 18 -1.62 7.89 14.14
CA LEU A 18 -0.21 8.17 14.41
C LEU A 18 -0.03 9.66 14.75
N ASN A 19 0.83 9.93 15.71
CA ASN A 19 1.13 11.24 16.25
C ASN A 19 2.63 11.49 16.28
N ALA A 20 3.05 12.76 16.34
CA ALA A 20 4.46 13.11 16.42
C ALA A 20 5.20 12.44 17.60
N ALA A 21 4.50 12.21 18.71
CA ALA A 21 5.04 11.54 19.89
C ALA A 21 5.37 10.04 19.66
N ASP A 22 4.84 9.42 18.61
CA ASP A 22 5.13 8.02 18.25
C ASP A 22 6.47 7.87 17.51
N PHE A 23 7.14 8.99 17.19
CA PHE A 23 8.36 9.04 16.38
C PHE A 23 9.45 9.86 17.07
N PRO A 24 10.73 9.67 16.68
CA PRO A 24 11.79 10.60 17.08
C PRO A 24 11.48 12.04 16.63
N THR A 25 12.04 13.02 17.34
CA THR A 25 11.90 14.44 17.02
C THR A 25 12.22 14.72 15.54
N ASP A 26 11.42 15.56 14.91
CA ASP A 26 11.52 15.95 13.49
C ASP A 26 11.43 14.79 12.47
N ARG A 27 10.85 13.65 12.87
CA ARG A 27 10.63 12.47 11.99
C ARG A 27 9.16 12.19 11.68
N PHE A 28 8.28 13.15 11.94
CA PHE A 28 6.85 13.05 11.66
C PHE A 28 6.36 14.30 10.92
N ASP A 29 5.68 14.09 9.79
CA ASP A 29 5.01 15.17 9.06
C ASP A 29 3.56 15.30 9.57
N PRO A 30 3.20 16.38 10.28
CA PRO A 30 1.86 16.55 10.83
C PRO A 30 0.79 16.78 9.77
N THR A 31 1.17 17.05 8.51
CA THR A 31 0.22 17.20 7.40
C THR A 31 -0.26 15.84 6.86
N LYS A 32 0.49 14.77 7.10
CA LYS A 32 0.11 13.38 6.79
C LYS A 32 -0.69 12.80 7.94
N ILE A 33 -2.02 12.84 7.82
CA ILE A 33 -2.93 12.29 8.83
C ILE A 33 -3.05 10.79 8.59
N VAL A 34 -2.32 10.00 9.38
CA VAL A 34 -2.32 8.54 9.24
C VAL A 34 -3.25 7.91 10.28
N LEU A 35 -4.33 7.30 9.79
CA LEU A 35 -5.26 6.49 10.57
C LEU A 35 -4.86 5.00 10.48
N ARG A 36 -4.84 4.31 11.61
CA ARG A 36 -4.53 2.88 11.75
C ARG A 36 -5.82 2.05 11.69
N ALA A 37 -6.22 1.66 10.48
CA ALA A 37 -7.40 0.84 10.25
C ALA A 37 -7.31 -0.54 10.95
N ASN A 38 -6.10 -1.10 11.08
CA ASN A 38 -5.90 -2.37 11.77
C ASN A 38 -6.25 -2.31 13.28
N GLN A 39 -6.13 -1.15 13.92
CA GLN A 39 -6.59 -0.95 15.32
C GLN A 39 -8.12 -1.02 15.44
N LEU A 40 -8.84 -0.74 14.35
CA LEU A 40 -10.29 -0.91 14.28
C LEU A 40 -10.68 -2.31 13.76
N GLY A 41 -9.71 -3.18 13.47
CA GLY A 41 -9.96 -4.47 12.82
C GLY A 41 -10.45 -4.38 11.36
N ALA A 42 -10.62 -3.17 10.83
CA ALA A 42 -11.09 -2.89 9.47
C ALA A 42 -9.93 -2.88 8.47
N SER A 43 -10.21 -3.02 7.17
CA SER A 43 -9.25 -2.73 6.12
C SER A 43 -9.31 -1.24 5.74
N GLY A 44 -8.16 -0.60 5.54
CA GLY A 44 -8.12 0.78 5.05
C GLY A 44 -8.82 0.91 3.69
N VAL A 45 -8.70 -0.10 2.83
CA VAL A 45 -9.38 -0.17 1.51
C VAL A 45 -10.91 -0.21 1.67
N GLU A 46 -11.44 -0.90 2.68
CA GLU A 46 -12.90 -0.94 2.93
C GLU A 46 -13.42 0.43 3.38
N ILE A 47 -12.65 1.14 4.21
CA ILE A 47 -12.97 2.49 4.67
C ILE A 47 -12.84 3.49 3.51
N GLU A 48 -11.80 3.39 2.68
CA GLU A 48 -11.65 4.21 1.46
C GLU A 48 -12.85 4.04 0.53
N ASN A 49 -13.30 2.81 0.27
CA ASN A 49 -14.47 2.56 -0.57
C ASN A 49 -15.74 3.23 0.00
N ALA A 50 -15.92 3.18 1.32
CA ALA A 50 -17.05 3.83 1.99
C ALA A 50 -16.97 5.37 1.93
N LEU A 51 -15.78 5.94 2.07
CA LEU A 51 -15.54 7.37 1.89
C LEU A 51 -15.76 7.81 0.44
N GLN A 52 -15.30 7.02 -0.52
CA GLN A 52 -15.47 7.27 -1.95
C GLN A 52 -16.96 7.26 -2.35
N ALA A 53 -17.77 6.40 -1.74
CA ALA A 53 -19.23 6.42 -1.92
C ALA A 53 -19.88 7.73 -1.45
N GLN A 54 -19.21 8.49 -0.59
CA GLN A 54 -19.58 9.85 -0.16
C GLN A 54 -18.76 10.94 -0.86
N PHE A 55 -18.11 10.62 -1.98
CA PHE A 55 -17.26 11.52 -2.77
C PHE A 55 -16.02 12.06 -2.03
N ILE A 56 -15.61 11.42 -0.94
CA ILE A 56 -14.39 11.75 -0.20
C ILE A 56 -13.24 10.88 -0.71
N ARG A 57 -12.15 11.51 -1.12
CA ARG A 57 -10.92 10.84 -1.57
C ARG A 57 -9.87 10.89 -0.46
N VAL A 58 -9.12 9.80 -0.34
CA VAL A 58 -7.94 9.71 0.52
C VAL A 58 -6.69 9.75 -0.35
N GLU A 59 -5.55 10.06 0.26
CA GLU A 59 -4.25 10.04 -0.43
C GLU A 59 -3.83 8.59 -0.75
N MET A 60 -3.99 7.71 0.24
CA MET A 60 -3.62 6.30 0.16
C MET A 60 -4.43 5.49 1.19
N ALA A 61 -4.78 4.26 0.84
CA ALA A 61 -5.27 3.27 1.79
C ALA A 61 -4.69 1.89 1.49
N ASP A 62 -4.21 1.19 2.51
CA ASP A 62 -3.79 -0.21 2.43
C ASP A 62 -4.59 -1.08 3.43
N SER A 63 -4.14 -2.30 3.70
CA SER A 63 -4.84 -3.20 4.61
C SER A 63 -4.90 -2.67 6.05
N ASP A 64 -3.96 -1.84 6.46
CA ASP A 64 -3.78 -1.47 7.87
C ASP A 64 -3.88 0.04 8.12
N THR A 65 -3.80 0.87 7.08
CA THR A 65 -3.74 2.32 7.20
C THR A 65 -4.55 3.05 6.14
N ILE A 66 -4.94 4.27 6.51
CA ILE A 66 -5.50 5.28 5.61
C ILE A 66 -4.74 6.56 5.85
N VAL A 67 -4.38 7.25 4.77
CA VAL A 67 -3.67 8.52 4.82
C VAL A 67 -4.55 9.59 4.21
N PHE A 68 -4.77 10.66 4.97
CA PHE A 68 -5.26 11.93 4.45
C PHE A 68 -4.10 12.91 4.37
N LEU A 69 -4.15 13.81 3.39
CA LEU A 69 -3.16 14.88 3.25
C LEU A 69 -3.84 16.22 3.56
N ALA A 70 -3.40 16.86 4.64
CA ALA A 70 -3.77 18.24 4.93
C ALA A 70 -2.89 19.20 4.12
N THR A 71 -3.50 20.20 3.52
CA THR A 71 -2.83 21.19 2.69
C THR A 71 -3.19 22.61 3.14
N LEU A 72 -2.57 23.62 2.55
CA LEU A 72 -2.85 25.02 2.85
C LEU A 72 -4.26 25.48 2.46
N VAL A 73 -4.98 24.70 1.64
CA VAL A 73 -6.34 25.03 1.20
C VAL A 73 -7.42 24.44 2.11
N ASP A 74 -7.07 23.51 3.00
CA ASP A 74 -8.02 22.86 3.89
C ASP A 74 -8.36 23.73 5.10
N SER A 75 -9.65 23.97 5.30
CA SER A 75 -10.19 24.76 6.40
C SER A 75 -10.60 23.90 7.60
N LYS A 76 -10.95 24.55 8.72
CA LYS A 76 -11.51 23.85 9.87
C LYS A 76 -12.85 23.19 9.51
N GLU A 77 -13.64 23.84 8.67
CA GLU A 77 -14.93 23.39 8.20
C GLU A 77 -14.82 22.11 7.35
N ASP A 78 -13.78 22.01 6.52
CA ASP A 78 -13.50 20.80 5.72
C ASP A 78 -13.19 19.61 6.64
N PHE A 79 -12.38 19.83 7.68
CA PHE A 79 -12.10 18.80 8.68
C PHE A 79 -13.35 18.39 9.48
N ASN A 80 -14.23 19.33 9.81
CA ASN A 80 -15.49 19.01 10.49
C ASN A 80 -16.42 18.16 9.61
N GLN A 81 -16.50 18.48 8.31
CA GLN A 81 -17.25 17.67 7.34
C GLN A 81 -16.65 16.28 7.20
N LEU A 82 -15.32 16.18 7.11
CA LEU A 82 -14.62 14.90 7.08
C LEU A 82 -14.91 14.09 8.35
N ALA A 83 -14.86 14.69 9.55
CA ALA A 83 -15.14 13.98 10.80
C ALA A 83 -16.58 13.45 10.82
N THR A 84 -17.54 14.27 10.38
CA THR A 84 -18.96 13.92 10.30
C THR A 84 -19.20 12.69 9.42
N ALA A 85 -18.50 12.58 8.30
CA ALA A 85 -18.57 11.42 7.41
C ALA A 85 -17.77 10.21 7.93
N LEU A 86 -16.57 10.44 8.45
CA LEU A 86 -15.60 9.41 8.83
C LEU A 86 -16.05 8.64 10.08
N ILE A 87 -16.53 9.32 11.12
CA ILE A 87 -16.85 8.67 12.41
C ILE A 87 -17.90 7.55 12.25
N PRO A 88 -19.05 7.75 11.56
CA PRO A 88 -20.02 6.67 11.34
C PRO A 88 -19.44 5.50 10.53
N ILE A 89 -18.63 5.80 9.51
CA ILE A 89 -17.97 4.77 8.69
C ILE A 89 -17.07 3.90 9.57
N LEU A 90 -16.17 4.52 10.34
CA LEU A 90 -15.25 3.80 11.23
C LEU A 90 -15.99 2.94 12.25
N LYS A 91 -17.06 3.46 12.86
CA LYS A 91 -17.90 2.69 13.80
C LYS A 91 -18.58 1.50 13.14
N SER A 92 -19.11 1.66 11.92
CA SER A 92 -19.78 0.57 11.21
C SER A 92 -18.85 -0.56 10.78
N GLN A 93 -17.56 -0.27 10.63
CA GLN A 93 -16.55 -1.24 10.17
C GLN A 93 -15.70 -1.82 11.31
N GLN A 94 -15.94 -1.38 12.55
CA GLN A 94 -15.15 -1.79 13.70
C GLN A 94 -15.33 -3.29 14.00
N LYS A 95 -14.20 -3.97 14.13
CA LYS A 95 -14.05 -5.40 14.41
C LYS A 95 -12.93 -5.57 15.46
N SER A 96 -12.55 -6.81 15.74
CA SER A 96 -11.39 -7.09 16.58
C SER A 96 -10.10 -6.57 15.94
N PRO A 97 -9.24 -5.86 16.69
CA PRO A 97 -7.95 -5.37 16.18
C PRO A 97 -7.10 -6.48 15.56
N ARG A 98 -6.33 -6.11 14.53
CA ARG A 98 -5.44 -7.03 13.81
C ARG A 98 -3.98 -6.61 13.96
N THR A 99 -3.10 -7.60 13.94
CA THR A 99 -1.65 -7.38 13.80
C THR A 99 -1.34 -6.75 12.46
N THR A 100 -0.37 -5.83 12.43
CA THR A 100 0.14 -5.24 11.20
C THR A 100 0.73 -6.31 10.30
N ALA A 101 0.40 -6.27 9.01
CA ALA A 101 0.99 -7.10 7.99
C ALA A 101 2.16 -6.38 7.31
N THR A 102 3.29 -7.07 7.14
CA THR A 102 4.42 -6.53 6.38
C THR A 102 4.17 -6.71 4.89
N SER A 103 4.21 -5.61 4.13
CA SER A 103 4.12 -5.68 2.67
C SER A 103 5.30 -6.48 2.09
N LEU A 104 5.04 -7.18 0.98
CA LEU A 104 6.06 -7.95 0.26
C LEU A 104 7.25 -7.08 -0.14
N SER A 105 7.01 -5.81 -0.52
CA SER A 105 8.05 -4.85 -0.90
C SER A 105 9.11 -4.64 0.19
N TRP A 106 8.79 -4.92 1.46
CA TRP A 106 9.71 -4.79 2.59
C TRP A 106 10.25 -6.14 3.09
N SER A 107 9.80 -7.24 2.51
CA SER A 107 10.15 -8.61 2.93
C SER A 107 11.12 -9.30 1.98
N VAL A 108 11.47 -8.65 0.86
CA VAL A 108 12.31 -9.21 -0.20
C VAL A 108 13.67 -8.54 -0.20
N ILE A 109 14.72 -9.35 -0.27
CA ILE A 109 16.07 -8.90 -0.58
C ILE A 109 16.33 -9.24 -2.06
N PRO A 110 16.50 -8.24 -2.94
CA PRO A 110 16.65 -8.48 -4.36
C PRO A 110 17.98 -9.18 -4.68
N THR A 111 17.95 -10.07 -5.66
CA THR A 111 19.15 -10.68 -6.24
C THR A 111 19.36 -10.12 -7.63
N VAL A 112 20.39 -9.30 -7.82
CA VAL A 112 20.72 -8.68 -9.10
C VAL A 112 21.52 -9.67 -9.95
N ALA A 113 20.99 -10.07 -11.11
CA ALA A 113 21.69 -10.93 -12.06
C ALA A 113 22.49 -10.12 -13.09
N ILE A 114 21.88 -9.05 -13.62
CA ILE A 114 22.49 -8.12 -14.58
C ILE A 114 22.08 -6.68 -14.23
N SER A 115 22.72 -5.70 -14.84
CA SER A 115 22.34 -4.31 -14.62
C SER A 115 20.94 -4.03 -15.15
N MET A 116 20.23 -3.08 -14.53
CA MET A 116 18.92 -2.64 -14.99
C MET A 116 18.97 -2.13 -16.45
N ARG A 117 20.09 -1.52 -16.85
CA ARG A 117 20.32 -1.09 -18.24
C ARG A 117 20.38 -2.29 -19.18
N ASP A 118 21.14 -3.32 -18.83
CA ASP A 118 21.29 -4.50 -19.68
C ASP A 118 19.95 -5.23 -19.81
N ALA A 119 19.22 -5.38 -18.70
CA ALA A 119 17.87 -5.95 -18.72
C ALA A 119 16.89 -5.15 -19.58
N TYR A 120 16.98 -3.81 -19.54
CA TYR A 120 16.13 -2.93 -20.35
C TYR A 120 16.37 -3.09 -21.85
N PHE A 121 17.61 -3.33 -22.28
CA PHE A 121 17.98 -3.50 -23.69
C PHE A 121 18.07 -4.95 -24.16
N ALA A 122 17.87 -5.91 -23.26
CA ALA A 122 17.98 -7.32 -23.60
C ALA A 122 16.83 -7.78 -24.50
N GLU A 123 17.07 -8.88 -25.24
CA GLU A 123 15.95 -9.63 -25.80
C GLU A 123 15.12 -10.26 -24.68
N THR A 124 13.80 -10.22 -24.82
CA THR A 124 12.87 -10.74 -23.81
C THR A 124 11.92 -11.78 -24.36
N GLU A 125 11.39 -12.63 -23.48
CA GLU A 125 10.28 -13.54 -23.77
C GLU A 125 9.23 -13.47 -22.65
N MET A 126 7.98 -13.82 -22.98
CA MET A 126 6.93 -14.05 -21.97
C MET A 126 6.95 -15.53 -21.58
N VAL A 127 6.98 -15.80 -20.28
CA VAL A 127 6.95 -17.16 -19.72
C VAL A 127 5.85 -17.28 -18.68
N SER A 128 5.29 -18.48 -18.48
CA SER A 128 4.31 -18.68 -17.41
C SER A 128 4.93 -18.46 -16.03
N ALA A 129 4.10 -18.20 -15.02
CA ALA A 129 4.54 -18.04 -13.63
C ALA A 129 5.46 -19.18 -13.15
N GLU A 130 5.14 -20.43 -13.52
CA GLU A 130 5.91 -21.61 -13.13
C GLU A 130 7.31 -21.62 -13.76
N ARG A 131 7.45 -21.10 -14.99
CA ARG A 131 8.73 -21.01 -15.70
C ARG A 131 9.51 -19.72 -15.39
N ALA A 132 8.91 -18.77 -14.67
CA ALA A 132 9.52 -17.49 -14.35
C ALA A 132 10.52 -17.59 -13.20
N VAL A 133 10.32 -18.55 -12.29
CA VAL A 133 11.17 -18.72 -11.10
C VAL A 133 12.62 -19.01 -11.51
N GLY A 134 13.55 -18.22 -10.97
CA GLY A 134 14.97 -18.27 -11.27
C GLY A 134 15.38 -17.50 -12.54
N ARG A 135 14.44 -16.93 -13.29
CA ARG A 135 14.73 -16.10 -14.47
C ARG A 135 14.94 -14.64 -14.07
N THR A 136 15.69 -13.92 -14.89
CA THR A 136 15.89 -12.47 -14.75
C THR A 136 14.67 -11.72 -15.27
N SER A 137 14.02 -10.92 -14.42
CA SER A 137 12.91 -10.06 -14.82
C SER A 137 13.39 -8.99 -15.81
N ALA A 138 12.59 -8.77 -16.86
CA ALA A 138 12.70 -7.58 -17.71
C ALA A 138 11.70 -6.49 -17.30
N ASP A 139 10.84 -6.77 -16.32
CA ASP A 139 9.85 -5.85 -15.79
C ASP A 139 10.29 -5.27 -14.44
N LEU A 140 9.82 -4.05 -14.20
CA LEU A 140 9.60 -3.55 -12.86
C LEU A 140 8.22 -4.05 -12.42
N ILE A 141 8.08 -4.62 -11.22
CA ILE A 141 6.77 -5.03 -10.67
C ILE A 141 6.62 -4.48 -9.27
N ALA A 142 5.54 -3.73 -9.03
CA ALA A 142 5.26 -3.08 -7.76
C ALA A 142 3.79 -3.31 -7.34
N PRO A 143 3.54 -3.88 -6.16
CA PRO A 143 2.23 -3.80 -5.51
C PRO A 143 1.89 -2.36 -5.15
N TYR A 144 0.64 -1.97 -5.35
CA TYR A 144 0.15 -0.63 -5.03
C TYR A 144 -1.12 -0.68 -4.17
N PRO A 145 -1.09 -0.04 -2.98
CA PRO A 145 0.08 0.56 -2.31
C PRO A 145 1.07 -0.49 -1.74
N PRO A 146 2.31 -0.11 -1.36
CA PRO A 146 2.88 1.25 -1.30
C PRO A 146 3.45 1.77 -2.63
N GLY A 147 3.43 0.97 -3.70
CA GLY A 147 4.05 1.35 -4.98
C GLY A 147 5.58 1.20 -5.00
N VAL A 148 6.14 0.52 -3.99
CA VAL A 148 7.56 0.17 -3.95
C VAL A 148 7.78 -1.13 -4.73
N ALA A 149 8.72 -1.11 -5.66
CA ALA A 149 9.05 -2.25 -6.49
C ALA A 149 9.49 -3.45 -5.63
N VAL A 150 8.90 -4.61 -5.90
CA VAL A 150 9.34 -5.91 -5.37
C VAL A 150 10.41 -6.52 -6.28
N ILE A 151 10.34 -6.19 -7.58
CA ILE A 151 11.32 -6.57 -8.58
C ILE A 151 11.61 -5.35 -9.47
N ALA A 152 12.87 -5.13 -9.77
CA ALA A 152 13.34 -4.23 -10.81
C ALA A 152 13.91 -5.02 -11.99
N PRO A 153 13.99 -4.43 -13.20
CA PRO A 153 14.62 -5.10 -14.33
C PRO A 153 16.06 -5.49 -14.01
N GLY A 154 16.45 -6.71 -14.36
CA GLY A 154 17.79 -7.26 -14.07
C GLY A 154 17.88 -8.06 -12.78
N GLU A 155 16.82 -8.05 -11.96
CA GLU A 155 16.72 -8.88 -10.76
C GLU A 155 16.10 -10.25 -11.05
N VAL A 156 16.45 -11.24 -10.24
CA VAL A 156 15.96 -12.62 -10.35
C VAL A 156 14.58 -12.75 -9.71
N LEU A 157 13.63 -13.32 -10.45
CA LEU A 157 12.32 -13.71 -9.94
C LEU A 157 12.47 -14.95 -9.05
N THR A 158 12.57 -14.77 -7.75
CA THR A 158 12.61 -15.90 -6.80
C THR A 158 11.22 -16.48 -6.56
N GLN A 159 11.15 -17.71 -6.02
CA GLN A 159 9.89 -18.33 -5.64
C GLN A 159 9.09 -17.45 -4.67
N LEU A 160 9.76 -16.87 -3.66
CA LEU A 160 9.17 -15.95 -2.69
C LEU A 160 8.50 -14.75 -3.38
N ILE A 161 9.14 -14.19 -4.40
CA ILE A 161 8.62 -13.03 -5.13
C ILE A 161 7.38 -13.43 -5.95
N VAL A 162 7.45 -14.52 -6.72
CA VAL A 162 6.34 -14.97 -7.56
C VAL A 162 5.12 -15.34 -6.70
N ASP A 163 5.32 -16.11 -5.64
CA ASP A 163 4.23 -16.51 -4.73
C ASP A 163 3.68 -15.31 -3.97
N GLY A 164 4.56 -14.43 -3.48
CA GLY A 164 4.17 -13.22 -2.77
C GLY A 164 3.34 -12.28 -3.63
N LEU A 165 3.75 -12.06 -4.89
CA LEU A 165 3.01 -11.21 -5.83
C LEU A 165 1.64 -11.81 -6.16
N ALA A 166 1.55 -13.13 -6.35
CA ALA A 166 0.30 -13.82 -6.57
C ALA A 166 -0.65 -13.71 -5.36
N ALA A 167 -0.15 -13.92 -4.14
CA ALA A 167 -0.93 -13.75 -2.91
C ALA A 167 -1.40 -12.30 -2.72
N THR A 168 -0.53 -11.34 -2.99
CA THR A 168 -0.83 -9.90 -2.93
C THR A 168 -1.94 -9.53 -3.92
N LYS A 169 -1.87 -10.05 -5.15
CA LYS A 169 -2.92 -9.87 -6.16
C LYS A 169 -4.25 -10.50 -5.74
N ALA A 170 -4.21 -11.72 -5.21
CA ALA A 170 -5.41 -12.43 -4.73
C ALA A 170 -6.09 -11.69 -3.57
N ALA A 171 -5.33 -10.97 -2.75
CA ALA A 171 -5.85 -10.09 -1.71
C ALA A 171 -6.47 -8.78 -2.24
N GLY A 172 -6.53 -8.59 -3.57
CA GLY A 172 -7.13 -7.42 -4.21
C GLY A 172 -6.17 -6.24 -4.39
N VAL A 173 -4.90 -6.37 -4.04
CA VAL A 173 -3.90 -5.31 -4.24
C VAL A 173 -3.59 -5.18 -5.73
N ARG A 174 -3.53 -3.93 -6.20
CA ARG A 174 -3.18 -3.65 -7.60
C ARG A 174 -1.71 -3.97 -7.83
N ILE A 175 -1.41 -4.66 -8.93
CA ILE A 175 -0.04 -4.88 -9.38
C ILE A 175 0.25 -3.93 -10.54
N ALA A 176 1.27 -3.09 -10.39
CA ALA A 176 1.68 -2.11 -11.37
C ALA A 176 2.94 -2.57 -12.13
N TYR A 177 3.08 -2.07 -13.36
CA TYR A 177 4.27 -2.15 -14.22
C TYR A 177 4.66 -3.55 -14.73
N ALA A 178 4.08 -4.63 -14.20
CA ALA A 178 4.13 -5.94 -14.84
C ALA A 178 3.49 -5.87 -16.23
N THR A 179 4.17 -6.45 -17.23
CA THR A 179 3.67 -6.57 -18.60
C THR A 179 2.33 -7.30 -18.63
N ASP A 180 2.19 -8.36 -17.81
CA ASP A 180 0.91 -9.02 -17.54
C ASP A 180 0.47 -8.75 -16.08
N PRO A 181 -0.52 -7.85 -15.87
CA PRO A 181 -0.98 -7.47 -14.53
C PRO A 181 -1.85 -8.54 -13.84
N THR A 182 -2.15 -9.66 -14.53
CA THR A 182 -2.78 -10.83 -13.92
C THR A 182 -1.75 -11.74 -13.24
N LEU A 183 -0.46 -11.56 -13.56
CA LEU A 183 0.65 -12.40 -13.12
C LEU A 183 0.57 -13.87 -13.58
N ALA A 184 -0.24 -14.16 -14.61
CA ALA A 184 -0.24 -15.47 -15.25
C ALA A 184 1.06 -15.71 -16.04
N SER A 185 1.64 -14.65 -16.57
CA SER A 185 2.92 -14.67 -17.28
C SER A 185 3.84 -13.52 -16.85
N TYR A 186 5.14 -13.70 -17.07
CA TYR A 186 6.19 -12.75 -16.72
C TYR A 186 7.08 -12.48 -17.92
N ARG A 187 7.45 -11.21 -18.10
CA ARG A 187 8.45 -10.83 -19.11
C ARG A 187 9.84 -10.99 -18.52
N VAL A 188 10.63 -11.88 -19.11
CA VAL A 188 11.97 -12.22 -18.63
C VAL A 188 13.00 -12.01 -19.73
N VAL A 189 14.25 -11.82 -19.34
CA VAL A 189 15.39 -11.77 -20.27
C VAL A 189 15.59 -13.16 -20.88
N LYS A 190 15.73 -13.22 -22.21
CA LYS A 190 16.07 -14.46 -22.91
C LYS A 190 17.47 -14.91 -22.50
N SER A 191 17.61 -16.20 -22.24
CA SER A 191 18.89 -16.86 -21.96
C SER A 191 19.59 -17.28 -23.24
#